data_AF-A0A558A122-F1
#
_entry.id   AF-A0A558A122-F1
#
_cell.length_a   1.000
_cell.length_b   1.000
_cell.length_c   1.000
_cell.angle_alpha   90.00
_cell.angle_beta   90.00
_cell.angle_gamma   90.00
#
_symmetry.space_group_name_H-M   'P 1'
#
loop_
_entity.id
_entity.type
_entity.pdbx_description
1 polymer ?
#
loop_
_entity_poly.entity_id
_entity_poly.type
_entity_poly.pdbx_seq_one_letter_code
_entity_poly.pdbx_strand_id
1 'polypeptide(L)'
;MLRTPVARPPVRAQPVVPGLHFHGLRHSHKTWMIADGIPEVGQARRLGHEIPNDIREIYSHVAPEVDTRLVDALQRRWIDALASLHDNEDPAIPKPLLLTA
;
A
#
# COMPACT_ATOMS: atom_id res chain seq x y z
N MET A 1 -21.15 -17.46 14.05
CA MET A 1 -19.75 -17.07 14.38
C MET A 1 -19.77 -15.82 15.24
N LEU A 2 -19.41 -15.93 16.52
CA LEU A 2 -19.31 -14.78 17.43
C LEU A 2 -17.95 -14.11 17.18
N ARG A 3 -17.95 -12.84 16.75
CA ARG A 3 -16.72 -12.05 16.62
C ARG A 3 -16.23 -11.69 18.02
N THR A 4 -15.07 -12.21 18.41
CA THR A 4 -14.39 -11.82 19.65
C THR A 4 -14.11 -10.31 19.60
N PRO A 5 -14.47 -9.52 20.63
CA PRO A 5 -14.15 -8.10 20.65
C PRO A 5 -12.64 -7.93 20.72
N VAL A 6 -12.06 -7.33 19.68
CA VAL A 6 -10.65 -6.94 19.67
C VAL A 6 -10.47 -5.83 20.70
N ALA A 7 -9.64 -6.08 21.71
CA ALA A 7 -9.31 -5.09 22.73
C ALA A 7 -8.72 -3.84 22.05
N ARG A 8 -9.19 -2.66 22.45
CA ARG A 8 -8.62 -1.40 21.93
C ARG A 8 -7.17 -1.27 22.43
N PRO A 9 -6.21 -0.96 21.55
CA PRO A 9 -4.83 -0.78 21.97
C PRO A 9 -4.73 0.38 22.99
N PRO A 10 -3.87 0.25 24.01
CA PRO A 10 -3.72 1.26 25.07
C PRO A 10 -3.15 2.58 24.55
N VAL A 11 -2.45 2.55 23.40
CA VAL A 11 -1.90 3.72 22.73
C VAL A 11 -2.72 3.99 21.46
N ARG A 12 -3.26 5.20 21.36
CA ARG A 12 -3.79 5.71 20.08
C ARG A 12 -2.64 6.37 19.33
N ALA A 13 -2.22 5.76 18.23
CA ALA A 13 -1.32 6.42 17.30
C ALA A 13 -1.98 7.73 16.82
N GLN A 14 -1.29 8.84 17.00
CA GLN A 14 -1.68 10.11 16.38
C GLN A 14 -1.22 10.10 14.92
N PRO A 15 -2.01 10.68 14.01
CA PRO A 15 -1.63 10.72 12.62
C PRO A 15 -0.46 11.69 12.42
N VAL A 16 0.50 11.32 11.59
CA VAL A 16 1.63 12.19 11.23
C VAL A 16 1.18 13.45 10.48
N VAL A 17 0.04 13.37 9.78
CA VAL A 17 -0.62 14.49 9.10
C VAL A 17 -2.11 14.48 9.47
N PRO A 18 -2.73 15.63 9.80
CA PRO A 18 -4.16 15.70 10.09
C PRO A 18 -5.02 15.02 9.01
N GLY A 19 -5.97 14.20 9.43
CA GLY A 19 -6.87 13.46 8.52
C GLY A 19 -6.31 12.16 7.96
N LEU A 20 -5.04 11.82 8.19
CA LEU A 20 -4.50 10.52 7.82
C LEU A 20 -5.03 9.43 8.77
N HIS A 21 -5.62 8.38 8.19
CA HIS A 21 -6.09 7.21 8.93
C HIS A 21 -5.41 5.95 8.40
N PHE A 22 -5.24 4.92 9.23
CA PHE A 22 -4.69 3.63 8.79
C PHE A 22 -5.46 3.03 7.60
N HIS A 23 -6.79 3.18 7.58
CA HIS A 23 -7.61 2.74 6.44
C HIS A 23 -7.30 3.52 5.14
N GLY A 24 -6.90 4.79 5.28
CA GLY A 24 -6.43 5.61 4.17
C GLY A 24 -5.22 5.00 3.45
N LEU A 25 -4.31 4.35 4.19
CA LEU A 25 -3.16 3.64 3.59
C LEU A 25 -3.62 2.51 2.66
N ARG A 26 -4.64 1.76 3.06
CA ARG A 26 -5.23 0.68 2.24
C ARG A 26 -5.89 1.23 0.98
N HIS A 27 -6.56 2.38 1.07
CA HIS A 27 -7.12 3.07 -0.10
C HIS A 27 -6.04 3.58 -1.05
N SER A 28 -4.99 4.23 -0.52
CA SER A 28 -3.85 4.68 -1.33
C SER A 28 -3.18 3.52 -2.05
N HIS A 29 -2.98 2.38 -1.39
CA HIS A 29 -2.42 1.20 -2.02
C HIS A 29 -3.26 0.70 -3.21
N LYS A 30 -4.60 0.69 -3.08
CA LYS A 30 -5.50 0.38 -4.21
C LYS A 30 -5.33 1.36 -5.36
N THR A 31 -5.29 2.66 -5.08
CA THR A 31 -5.11 3.70 -6.09
C THR A 31 -3.79 3.55 -6.83
N TRP A 32 -2.69 3.24 -6.14
CA TRP A 32 -1.39 3.01 -6.78
C TRP A 32 -1.38 1.77 -7.66
N MET A 33 -1.97 0.67 -7.21
CA MET A 33 -2.08 -0.52 -8.05
C MET A 33 -2.86 -0.28 -9.34
N ILE A 34 -3.92 0.55 -9.29
CA ILE A 34 -4.65 0.99 -10.49
C ILE A 34 -3.73 1.81 -11.40
N ALA A 35 -3.04 2.81 -10.84
CA ALA A 35 -2.14 3.68 -11.60
C ALA A 35 -0.96 2.90 -12.24
N ASP A 36 -0.46 1.87 -11.58
CA ASP A 36 0.65 1.03 -12.03
C ASP A 36 0.19 -0.14 -12.92
N GLY A 37 -1.10 -0.19 -13.26
CA GLY A 37 -1.66 -1.17 -14.20
C GLY A 37 -1.66 -2.62 -13.68
N ILE A 38 -1.70 -2.81 -12.35
CA ILE A 38 -1.83 -4.15 -11.75
C ILE A 38 -3.21 -4.72 -12.09
N PRO A 39 -3.34 -5.99 -12.51
CA PRO A 39 -4.61 -6.54 -12.97
C PRO A 39 -5.57 -6.67 -11.78
N GLU A 40 -6.87 -6.50 -12.00
CA GLU A 40 -7.89 -6.50 -10.95
C GLU A 40 -7.83 -7.74 -10.04
N VAL A 41 -7.53 -8.91 -10.61
CA VAL A 41 -7.36 -10.16 -9.84
C VAL A 41 -6.16 -10.08 -8.88
N GLY A 42 -5.04 -9.51 -9.33
CA GLY A 42 -3.87 -9.26 -8.47
C GLY A 42 -4.17 -8.23 -7.38
N GLN A 43 -4.92 -7.17 -7.71
CA GLN A 43 -5.35 -6.17 -6.74
C GLN A 43 -6.24 -6.78 -5.65
N ALA A 44 -7.24 -7.57 -6.05
CA ALA A 44 -8.17 -8.21 -5.13
C ALA A 44 -7.46 -9.21 -4.22
N ARG A 45 -6.61 -10.08 -4.77
CA ARG A 45 -5.78 -11.01 -3.99
C ARG A 45 -4.91 -10.26 -2.98
N ARG A 46 -4.21 -9.21 -3.40
CA ARG A 46 -3.34 -8.39 -2.54
C ARG A 46 -4.12 -7.73 -1.39
N LEU A 47 -5.35 -7.31 -1.66
CA LEU A 47 -6.22 -6.63 -0.71
C LEU A 47 -7.07 -7.58 0.14
N GLY A 48 -7.07 -8.88 -0.14
CA GLY A 48 -7.96 -9.86 0.48
C GLY A 48 -9.44 -9.60 0.13
N HIS A 49 -9.71 -9.11 -1.08
CA HIS A 49 -11.06 -8.94 -1.60
C HIS A 49 -11.52 -10.21 -2.31
N GLU A 50 -12.75 -10.62 -2.03
CA GLU A 50 -13.47 -11.62 -2.82
C GLU A 50 -13.90 -10.98 -4.15
N ILE A 51 -13.77 -11.72 -5.25
CA ILE A 51 -14.21 -11.28 -6.58
C ILE A 51 -15.50 -12.05 -6.91
N PRO A 52 -16.65 -11.38 -7.03
CA PRO A 52 -17.88 -12.04 -7.46
C PRO A 52 -17.75 -12.52 -8.92
N ASN A 53 -18.20 -13.75 -9.22
CA ASN A 53 -18.21 -14.46 -10.51
C ASN A 53 -16.91 -15.23 -10.87
N ASP A 54 -16.92 -16.53 -10.54
CA ASP A 54 -15.88 -17.58 -10.58
C ASP A 54 -15.13 -17.81 -11.90
N ILE A 55 -15.46 -17.16 -13.02
CA ILE A 55 -14.68 -17.32 -14.26
C ILE A 55 -13.24 -16.83 -14.03
N ARG A 56 -13.03 -15.81 -13.19
CA ARG A 56 -11.69 -15.33 -12.88
C ARG A 56 -10.98 -16.21 -11.87
N GLU A 57 -11.69 -16.79 -10.91
CA GLU A 57 -11.13 -17.66 -9.85
C GLU A 57 -10.47 -18.91 -10.44
N ILE A 58 -11.09 -19.52 -11.46
CA ILE A 58 -10.59 -20.72 -12.15
C ILE A 58 -9.31 -20.45 -12.96
N TYR A 59 -9.07 -19.21 -13.40
CA TYR A 59 -7.83 -18.79 -14.10
C TYR A 59 -6.92 -17.90 -13.22
N SER A 60 -7.22 -17.74 -11.92
CA SER A 60 -6.68 -16.70 -11.03
C SER A 60 -5.29 -16.98 -10.43
N HIS A 61 -4.51 -17.91 -10.99
CA HIS A 61 -3.10 -17.97 -10.61
C HIS A 61 -2.46 -16.65 -11.02
N VAL A 62 -2.42 -15.71 -10.08
CA VAL A 62 -1.68 -14.47 -10.21
C VAL A 62 -0.25 -14.92 -10.42
N ALA A 63 0.20 -14.75 -11.67
CA ALA A 63 1.53 -15.13 -12.07
C ALA A 63 2.53 -14.40 -11.14
N PRO A 64 3.60 -15.05 -10.67
CA PRO A 64 4.58 -14.42 -9.77
C PRO A 64 5.08 -13.07 -10.28
N GLU A 65 5.13 -12.88 -11.60
CA GLU A 65 5.51 -11.65 -12.29
C GLU A 65 4.59 -10.46 -11.96
N VAL A 66 3.31 -10.70 -11.63
CA VAL A 66 2.39 -9.63 -11.20
C VAL A 66 2.77 -9.12 -9.81
N ASP A 67 3.15 -10.01 -8.90
CA ASP A 67 3.61 -9.64 -7.57
C ASP A 67 4.96 -8.94 -7.65
N THR A 68 5.89 -9.43 -8.47
CA THR A 68 7.17 -8.76 -8.74
C THR A 68 6.93 -7.35 -9.28
N ARG A 69 6.08 -7.20 -10.31
CA ARG A 69 5.76 -5.89 -10.89
C ARG A 69 5.14 -4.93 -9.87
N LEU A 70 4.30 -5.42 -8.97
CA LEU A 70 3.74 -4.62 -7.89
C LEU A 70 4.84 -4.10 -6.95
N VAL A 71 5.73 -4.99 -6.51
CA VAL A 71 6.84 -4.61 -5.62
C VAL A 71 7.78 -3.63 -6.30
N ASP A 72 8.13 -3.86 -7.57
CA ASP A 72 9.00 -2.97 -8.35
C ASP A 72 8.36 -1.58 -8.53
N ALA A 73 7.05 -1.52 -8.76
CA ALA A 73 6.34 -0.25 -8.86
C ALA A 73 6.35 0.54 -7.54
N LEU A 74 6.14 -0.15 -6.41
CA LEU A 74 6.24 0.48 -5.09
C LEU A 74 7.67 0.95 -4.79
N GLN A 75 8.68 0.16 -5.15
CA GLN A 75 10.07 0.52 -4.97
C GLN A 75 10.44 1.77 -5.79
N ARG A 76 10.00 1.85 -7.05
CA ARG A 76 10.20 3.07 -7.87
C ARG A 76 9.55 4.29 -7.24
N ARG A 77 8.29 4.19 -6.81
CA ARG A 77 7.58 5.28 -6.12
C ARG A 77 8.31 5.75 -4.86
N TRP A 78 8.90 4.83 -4.11
CA TRP A 78 9.71 5.15 -2.93
C TRP A 78 10.99 5.91 -3.31
N ILE A 79 11.72 5.43 -4.30
CA ILE A 79 12.95 6.09 -4.78
C ILE A 79 12.64 7.49 -5.31
N ASP A 80 11.58 7.63 -6.13
CA ASP A 80 11.15 8.91 -6.68
C ASP A 80 10.75 9.89 -5.57
N ALA A 81 10.05 9.40 -4.54
CA ALA A 81 9.70 10.21 -3.37
C ALA A 81 10.95 10.68 -2.62
N LEU A 82 11.93 9.80 -2.38
CA LEU A 82 13.20 10.18 -1.74
C LEU A 82 13.97 11.22 -2.56
N ALA A 83 14.05 11.04 -3.89
CA ALA A 83 14.69 12.00 -4.78
C ALA A 83 13.99 13.37 -4.68
N SER A 84 12.65 13.39 -4.72
CA SER A 84 11.88 14.63 -4.57
C SER A 84 12.09 15.32 -3.22
N LEU A 85 12.33 14.56 -2.15
CA LEU A 85 12.64 15.13 -0.83
C LEU A 85 14.04 15.74 -0.77
N HIS A 86 15.01 15.17 -1.49
CA HIS A 86 16.36 15.74 -1.55
C HIS A 86 16.40 17.04 -2.36
N ASP A 87 15.58 17.15 -3.41
CA ASP A 87 15.50 18.36 -4.22
C ASP A 87 14.78 19.51 -3.50
N ASN A 88 13.95 19.20 -2.50
CA ASN A 88 13.23 20.18 -1.68
C ASN A 88 13.93 20.37 -0.32
N GLU A 89 14.83 21.36 -0.21
CA GLU A 89 15.43 21.83 1.06
C GLU A 89 14.41 22.60 1.93
N ASP A 90 13.19 22.07 2.11
CA ASP A 90 12.21 22.66 3.02
C ASP A 90 12.55 22.26 4.46
N PRO A 91 12.92 23.21 5.34
CA PRO A 91 13.31 22.91 6.73
C PRO A 91 12.15 22.32 7.56
N ALA A 92 10.90 22.39 7.09
CA ALA A 92 9.74 21.80 7.76
C ALA A 92 9.59 20.29 7.50
N ILE A 93 10.24 19.74 6.47
CA ILE A 93 10.20 18.30 6.19
C ILE A 93 11.48 17.69 6.77
N PRO A 94 11.40 16.91 7.86
CA PRO A 94 12.58 16.27 8.42
C PRO A 94 13.21 15.38 7.35
N LYS A 95 14.51 15.61 7.06
CA LYS A 95 15.28 14.78 6.14
C LYS A 95 15.08 13.32 6.56
N PRO A 96 14.68 12.42 5.63
CA PRO A 96 14.49 11.03 5.98
C PRO A 96 15.77 10.52 6.62
N LEU A 97 15.66 9.85 7.77
CA LEU A 97 16.76 9.09 8.34
C LEU A 97 17.06 7.97 7.34
N LEU A 98 17.91 8.24 6.35
CA LEU A 98 18.49 7.22 5.52
C LEU A 98 19.22 6.29 6.49
N LEU A 99 18.61 5.13 6.74
CA LEU A 99 19.31 4.00 7.33
C LEU A 99 20.44 3.66 6.35
N THR A 100 21.61 4.27 6.55
CA THR A 100 22.87 3.74 6.03
C THR A 100 23.00 2.34 6.59
N ALA A 101 22.72 1.36 5.73
CA ALA A 101 23.03 -0.04 5.94
C ALA A 101 24.54 -0.26 5.83
#